data_AF-A0A9P6DSK2-F1
#
_entry.id   AF-A0A9P6DSK2-F1
#
_cell.length_a   1.000
_cell.length_b   1.000
_cell.length_c   1.000
_cell.angle_alpha   90.00
_cell.angle_beta   90.00
_cell.angle_gamma   90.00
#
_symmetry.space_group_name_H-M   'P 1'
#
loop_
_entity.id
_entity.type
_entity.pdbx_description
1 polymer ?
#
loop_
_entity_poly.entity_id
_entity_poly.type
_entity_poly.pdbx_seq_one_letter_code
_entity_poly.pdbx_strand_id
1 'polypeptide(L)'
;IPTLVRPFMCWCQETSYGWHKGSQCTIPLNCKCGKSAHCVEVTAVYMDRLEHHSLMYCECCPLALTLVAMGLFPALPICPSIAFSLSHLLFANKLFIYISPNITA
;
A
#
# COMPACT_ATOMS: atom_id res chain seq x y z
N ILE A 1 -8.57 4.91 7.92
CA ILE A 1 -9.60 4.33 7.02
C ILE A 1 -9.76 2.85 7.39
N PRO A 2 -10.81 2.46 8.13
CA PRO A 2 -10.97 1.10 8.65
C PRO A 2 -11.04 0.01 7.57
N THR A 3 -11.51 0.35 6.36
CA THR A 3 -11.65 -0.60 5.25
C THR A 3 -10.31 -1.14 4.73
N LEU A 4 -9.19 -0.48 5.02
CA LEU A 4 -7.84 -0.91 4.62
C LEU A 4 -7.26 -2.00 5.53
N VAL A 5 -7.84 -2.24 6.71
CA VAL A 5 -7.31 -3.20 7.68
C VAL A 5 -7.31 -4.61 7.12
N ARG A 6 -8.42 -5.05 6.54
CA ARG A 6 -8.53 -6.40 5.97
C ARG A 6 -7.54 -6.65 4.83
N PRO A 7 -7.43 -5.80 3.78
CA PRO A 7 -6.46 -6.03 2.72
C PRO A 7 -5.02 -5.95 3.21
N PHE A 8 -4.72 -5.09 4.20
CA PHE A 8 -3.41 -5.09 4.85
C PHE A 8 -3.11 -6.44 5.53
N MET A 9 -4.06 -7.00 6.27
CA MET A 9 -3.88 -8.29 6.95
C MET A 9 -3.75 -9.45 5.94
N CYS A 10 -4.51 -9.44 4.84
CA CYS A 10 -4.34 -10.39 3.75
C CYS A 10 -2.94 -10.30 3.13
N TRP A 11 -2.49 -9.08 2.80
CA TRP A 11 -1.14 -8.85 2.28
C TRP A 11 -0.06 -9.35 3.24
N CYS A 12 -0.19 -9.08 4.54
CA CYS A 12 0.74 -9.57 5.56
C CYS A 12 0.83 -11.09 5.60
N GLN A 13 -0.30 -11.79 5.47
CA GLN A 13 -0.36 -13.25 5.46
C GLN A 13 0.28 -13.84 4.21
N GLU A 14 0.00 -13.30 3.03
CA GLU A 14 0.48 -13.83 1.74
C GLU A 14 1.97 -13.57 1.51
N THR A 15 2.46 -12.41 1.95
CA THR A 15 3.84 -11.98 1.68
C THR A 15 4.78 -12.28 2.85
N SER A 16 4.26 -12.85 3.94
CA SER A 16 4.92 -12.84 5.26
C SER A 16 5.48 -11.46 5.55
N TYR A 17 4.64 -10.43 5.70
CA TYR A 17 5.07 -9.04 5.95
C TYR A 17 6.10 -8.47 4.94
N GLY A 18 6.05 -8.92 3.69
CA GLY A 18 6.97 -8.52 2.63
C GLY A 18 8.32 -9.24 2.61
N TRP A 19 8.50 -10.29 3.41
CA TRP A 19 9.71 -11.15 3.41
C TRP A 19 9.74 -12.10 2.21
N HIS A 20 8.58 -12.46 1.66
CA HIS A 20 8.46 -13.20 0.41
C HIS A 20 7.86 -12.32 -0.68
N LYS A 21 8.25 -12.57 -1.94
CA LYS A 21 7.48 -12.09 -3.10
C LYS A 21 6.14 -12.81 -3.07
N GLY A 22 5.18 -12.27 -2.33
CA GLY A 22 3.81 -12.71 -2.43
C GLY A 22 3.34 -12.53 -3.87
N SER A 23 2.61 -13.51 -4.37
CA SER A 23 1.68 -13.28 -5.48
C SER A 23 0.88 -12.01 -5.15
N GLN A 24 0.74 -11.08 -6.09
CA GLN A 24 -0.14 -9.92 -5.94
C GLN A 24 -1.47 -10.41 -5.37
N CYS A 25 -1.95 -9.78 -4.29
CA CYS A 25 -3.23 -10.16 -3.71
C CYS A 25 -4.27 -10.23 -4.83
N THR A 26 -4.91 -11.40 -4.98
CA THR A 26 -5.91 -11.67 -6.02
C THR A 26 -7.23 -10.97 -5.73
N ILE A 27 -7.18 -9.72 -5.24
CA ILE A 27 -8.36 -8.88 -5.18
C ILE A 27 -8.72 -8.58 -6.64
N PRO A 28 -9.94 -8.89 -7.09
CA PRO A 28 -10.32 -8.60 -8.46
C PRO A 28 -10.23 -7.09 -8.70
N LEU A 29 -9.15 -6.69 -9.38
CA LEU A 29 -8.91 -5.32 -9.86
C LEU A 29 -9.88 -4.93 -10.98
N ASN A 30 -10.66 -5.91 -11.47
CA ASN A 30 -11.65 -5.71 -12.51
C ASN A 30 -12.98 -5.32 -11.87
N CYS A 31 -13.24 -4.01 -11.78
CA CYS A 31 -14.56 -3.54 -11.40
C CYS A 31 -15.62 -4.04 -12.39
N LYS A 32 -16.70 -4.64 -11.88
CA LYS A 32 -17.90 -5.00 -12.67
C LYS A 32 -18.96 -3.90 -12.70
N CYS A 33 -18.64 -2.72 -12.16
CA CYS A 33 -19.58 -1.62 -11.95
C CYS A 33 -20.02 -0.91 -13.23
N GLY A 34 -19.34 -1.10 -14.36
CA GLY A 34 -19.67 -0.47 -15.65
C GLY A 34 -19.53 1.06 -15.68
N LYS A 35 -19.05 1.68 -14.60
CA LYS A 35 -18.81 3.13 -14.48
C LYS A 35 -17.45 3.52 -15.08
N SER A 36 -17.26 4.82 -15.36
CA SER A 36 -15.98 5.35 -15.86
C SER A 36 -14.86 5.05 -14.87
N ALA A 37 -13.88 4.24 -15.30
CA ALA A 37 -12.67 4.03 -14.54
C ALA A 37 -11.74 5.23 -14.72
N HIS A 38 -11.20 5.72 -13.61
CA HIS A 38 -10.22 6.79 -13.61
C HIS A 38 -8.82 6.19 -13.61
N CYS A 39 -7.94 6.71 -14.46
CA CYS A 39 -6.54 6.35 -14.49
C CYS A 39 -5.74 7.37 -13.70
N VAL A 40 -4.81 6.89 -12.88
CA VAL A 40 -3.89 7.73 -12.12
C VAL A 40 -2.52 7.09 -12.09
N GLU A 41 -1.50 7.94 -12.15
CA GLU A 41 -0.13 7.53 -11.96
C GLU A 41 0.26 7.71 -10.50
N VAL A 42 0.79 6.64 -9.89
CA VAL A 42 1.25 6.66 -8.51
C VAL A 42 2.72 6.31 -8.47
N THR A 43 3.51 7.17 -7.84
CA THR A 43 4.92 6.90 -7.54
C THR A 43 5.00 6.04 -6.27
N ALA A 44 5.38 4.78 -6.43
CA ALA A 44 5.67 3.87 -5.34
C ALA A 44 7.11 4.05 -4.83
N VAL A 45 7.23 4.26 -3.53
CA VAL A 45 8.49 4.42 -2.81
C VAL A 45 8.80 3.11 -2.09
N TYR A 46 9.76 2.35 -2.62
CA TYR A 46 10.34 1.19 -1.94
C TYR A 46 11.57 1.62 -1.13
N MET A 47 12.22 0.67 -0.45
CA MET A 47 13.44 0.96 0.32
C MET A 47 14.62 1.34 -0.57
N ASP A 48 14.74 0.67 -1.71
CA ASP A 48 15.90 0.67 -2.60
C ASP A 48 15.63 1.39 -3.92
N ARG A 49 14.37 1.73 -4.22
CA ARG A 49 13.96 2.25 -5.53
C ARG A 49 12.62 2.99 -5.52
N LEU A 50 12.38 3.70 -6.61
CA LEU A 50 11.13 4.35 -6.96
C LEU A 50 10.55 3.67 -8.21
N GLU A 51 9.25 3.38 -8.22
CA GLU A 51 8.55 2.83 -9.39
C GLU A 51 7.29 3.65 -9.68
N HIS A 52 6.91 3.73 -10.95
CA HIS A 52 5.69 4.40 -11.39
C HIS A 52 4.65 3.33 -11.75
N HIS A 53 3.48 3.39 -11.11
CA HIS A 53 2.36 2.50 -11.42
C HIS A 53 1.19 3.29 -11.98
N SER A 54 0.77 2.93 -13.20
CA SER A 54 -0.51 3.38 -13.76
C SER A 54 -1.61 2.46 -13.24
N LEU A 55 -2.51 3.01 -12.42
CA LEU A 55 -3.57 2.26 -11.75
C LEU A 55 -4.94 2.78 -12.18
N MET A 56 -5.86 1.84 -12.35
CA MET A 56 -7.26 2.13 -12.61
C MET A 56 -8.04 2.04 -11.29
N TYR A 57 -8.88 3.02 -11.01
CA TYR A 57 -9.75 3.02 -9.83
C TYR A 57 -11.16 3.50 -10.17
N CYS A 58 -12.10 3.14 -9.31
CA CYS A 58 -13.50 3.54 -9.41
C CYS A 58 -14.12 3.63 -8.01
N GLU A 59 -15.38 4.03 -7.90
CA GLU A 59 -16.07 4.08 -6.59
C GLU A 59 -16.15 2.72 -5.91
N CYS A 60 -16.26 1.62 -6.65
CA CYS A 60 -16.37 0.26 -6.10
C CYS A 60 -15.01 -0.35 -5.75
N CYS A 61 -13.95 0.10 -6.41
CA CYS A 61 -12.56 -0.28 -6.15
C CYS A 61 -11.73 0.99 -5.93
N PRO A 62 -11.79 1.57 -4.71
CA PRO A 62 -10.99 2.72 -4.34
C PRO A 62 -9.51 2.46 -4.52
N LEU A 63 -8.78 3.46 -5.00
CA LEU A 63 -7.34 3.37 -5.26
C LEU A 63 -6.54 2.93 -4.03
N ALA A 64 -6.93 3.39 -2.83
CA ALA A 64 -6.28 3.00 -1.58
C ALA A 64 -6.38 1.49 -1.30
N LEU A 65 -7.49 0.83 -1.70
CA LEU A 65 -7.63 -0.61 -1.54
C LEU A 65 -6.69 -1.36 -2.51
N THR A 66 -6.64 -0.91 -3.76
CA THR A 66 -5.73 -1.45 -4.78
C THR A 66 -4.28 -1.33 -4.35
N LEU A 67 -3.87 -0.16 -3.86
CA LEU A 67 -2.50 0.07 -3.39
C LEU A 67 -2.15 -0.86 -2.23
N VAL A 68 -3.00 -0.97 -1.21
CA VAL A 68 -2.71 -1.82 -0.04
C VAL A 68 -2.62 -3.30 -0.43
N ALA A 69 -3.46 -3.74 -1.37
CA ALA A 69 -3.39 -5.09 -1.92
C ALA A 69 -2.07 -5.37 -2.66
N MET A 70 -1.48 -4.34 -3.28
CA MET A 70 -0.16 -4.41 -3.90
C MET A 70 1.00 -4.29 -2.91
N GLY A 71 0.73 -4.10 -1.62
CA GLY A 71 1.78 -3.86 -0.63
C GLY A 71 2.22 -2.40 -0.51
N LEU A 72 1.40 -1.46 -0.96
CA LEU A 72 1.67 -0.03 -0.96
C LEU A 72 0.65 0.71 -0.10
N PHE A 73 1.10 1.67 0.71
CA PHE A 73 0.24 2.53 1.49
C PHE A 73 0.19 3.94 0.88
N PRO A 74 -0.98 4.46 0.52
CA PRO A 74 -1.10 5.78 -0.07
C PRO A 74 -0.70 6.89 0.92
N ALA A 75 0.07 7.87 0.47
CA ALA A 75 0.41 9.05 1.28
C ALA A 75 -0.76 10.03 1.44
N LEU A 76 -1.73 10.02 0.51
CA LEU A 76 -2.95 10.83 0.56
C LEU A 76 -4.20 9.95 0.38
N PRO A 77 -5.29 10.24 1.11
CA PRO A 77 -6.50 9.40 1.10
C PRO A 77 -7.36 9.51 -0.17
N ILE A 78 -7.33 10.65 -0.88
CA ILE A 78 -8.25 10.95 -1.98
C ILE A 78 -7.57 10.81 -3.36
N CYS A 79 -6.39 11.41 -3.53
CA CYS A 79 -5.59 11.32 -4.76
C CYS A 79 -4.11 11.11 -4.41
N PRO A 80 -3.68 9.89 -4.04
CA PRO A 80 -2.29 9.59 -3.81
C PRO A 80 -1.50 9.67 -5.11
N SER A 81 -0.67 10.69 -5.25
CA SER A 81 0.43 10.72 -6.23
C SER A 81 1.62 9.87 -5.78
N ILE A 82 1.72 9.62 -4.47
CA ILE A 82 2.82 8.89 -3.84
C ILE A 82 2.24 7.82 -2.93
N ALA A 83 2.86 6.63 -2.94
CA ALA A 83 2.58 5.55 -2.02
C ALA A 83 3.88 4.92 -1.51
N PHE A 84 3.90 4.48 -0.26
CA PHE A 84 5.08 3.86 0.36
C PHE A 84 4.90 2.35 0.48
N SER A 85 5.96 1.58 0.29
CA SER A 85 5.92 0.15 0.57
C SER A 85 5.53 -0.15 2.02
N LEU A 86 4.59 -1.06 2.23
CA LEU A 86 4.18 -1.51 3.56
C LEU A 86 5.37 -2.13 4.32
N SER A 87 6.25 -2.86 3.63
CA SER A 87 7.48 -3.39 4.22
C SER A 87 8.38 -2.27 4.74
N HIS A 88 8.47 -1.15 4.00
CA HIS A 88 9.21 0.04 4.43
C HIS A 88 8.60 0.60 5.71
N LEU A 89 7.30 0.87 5.71
CA LEU A 89 6.62 1.44 6.87
C LEU A 89 6.70 0.54 8.11
N LEU A 90 6.60 -0.79 7.94
CA LEU A 90 6.74 -1.76 9.02
C LEU A 90 8.16 -1.78 9.60
N PHE A 91 9.17 -1.67 8.75
CA PHE A 91 10.55 -1.55 9.19
C PHE A 91 10.78 -0.25 9.97
N ALA A 92 10.32 0.89 9.44
CA ALA A 92 10.43 2.17 10.11
C ALA A 92 9.72 2.15 11.47
N ASN A 93 8.53 1.57 11.55
CA ASN A 93 7.79 1.40 12.80
C ASN A 93 8.59 0.58 13.82
N LYS A 94 9.19 -0.55 13.42
CA LYS A 94 10.07 -1.33 14.30
C LYS A 94 11.25 -0.48 14.79
N LEU A 95 11.90 0.27 13.91
CA LEU A 95 12.98 1.17 14.33
C LEU A 95 12.51 2.20 15.36
N PHE A 96 11.34 2.81 15.17
CA PHE A 96 10.78 3.76 16.14
C PHE A 96 10.49 3.12 17.49
N ILE A 97 10.03 1.86 17.54
CA ILE A 97 9.79 1.14 18.80
C ILE A 97 11.10 0.79 19.51
N TYR A 98 12.15 0.44 18.77
CA TYR A 98 13.41 -0.06 19.32
C TYR A 98 14.53 0.98 19.41
N ILE A 99 14.32 2.20 18.92
CA ILE A 99 15.23 3.31 19.18
C ILE A 99 15.08 3.69 20.65
N SER A 100 16.19 3.64 21.39
CA SER A 100 16.24 4.22 22.73
C SER A 100 15.72 5.65 22.64
N PRO A 101 14.78 6.09 23.51
CA PRO A 101 14.44 7.49 23.56
C PRO A 101 15.76 8.24 23.74
N ASN A 102 15.96 9.29 22.95
CA ASN A 102 17.16 10.10 23.01
C ASN A 102 17.21 10.78 24.39
N ILE A 103 17.77 10.08 25.39
CA ILE A 103 18.07 10.59 26.72
C ILE A 103 19.38 11.38 26.61
N THR A 104 19.28 12.57 26.04
CA THR A 104 20.20 13.66 26.38
C THR A 104 19.55 14.43 27.53
N ALA A 105 20.07 14.18 28.74
CA ALA A 105 19.83 14.96 29.94
C ALA A 105 20.46 16.35 29.85
#